data_AF-V5HLA0-F1
#
_entry.id   AF-V5HLA0-F1
#
_cell.length_a   1.000
_cell.length_b   1.000
_cell.length_c   1.000
_cell.angle_alpha   90.00
_cell.angle_beta   90.00
_cell.angle_gamma   90.00
#
_symmetry.space_group_name_H-M   'P 1'
#
loop_
_entity.id
_entity.type
_entity.pdbx_description
1 polymer ?
#
loop_
_entity_poly.entity_id
_entity_poly.type
_entity_poly.pdbx_seq_one_letter_code
_entity_poly.pdbx_strand_id
1 'polypeptide(L)'
;GNRATVHDFNDYVDRAVDSNLPPLIRNAHSLYPEARIPFHTFELSEEYVWQNDIEVRLTDGAVKGLDVVTERSGSCSHPSKVMGATVTTCTLDLSGLEATYSRCQYEPG
;
A
#
# COMPACT_ATOMS: atom_id res chain seq x y z
N GLY A 1 14.42 -34.93 -3.98
CA GLY A 1 13.49 -33.82 -4.25
C GLY A 1 14.21 -32.52 -3.97
N ASN A 2 14.27 -31.60 -4.93
CA ASN A 2 14.93 -30.31 -4.74
C ASN A 2 14.16 -29.51 -3.67
N ARG A 3 14.88 -29.12 -2.61
CA ARG A 3 14.34 -28.24 -1.58
C ARG A 3 14.40 -26.82 -2.14
N ALA A 4 13.25 -26.15 -2.24
CA ALA A 4 13.22 -24.74 -2.63
C ALA A 4 14.07 -23.92 -1.65
N THR A 5 14.88 -23.04 -2.21
CA THR A 5 15.84 -22.19 -1.50
C THR A 5 15.28 -20.79 -1.33
N VAL A 6 15.90 -19.98 -0.46
CA VAL A 6 15.57 -18.54 -0.34
C VAL A 6 15.72 -17.83 -1.70
N HIS A 7 16.74 -18.20 -2.48
CA HIS A 7 16.99 -17.64 -3.80
C HIS A 7 15.83 -17.91 -4.77
N ASP A 8 15.29 -19.13 -4.79
CA ASP A 8 14.17 -19.48 -5.67
C ASP A 8 12.93 -18.62 -5.38
N PHE A 9 12.67 -18.31 -4.10
CA PHE A 9 11.56 -17.45 -3.69
C PHE A 9 11.82 -15.98 -3.98
N ASN A 10 13.04 -15.49 -3.75
CA ASN A 10 13.44 -14.14 -4.11
C ASN A 10 13.18 -13.90 -5.60
N ASP A 11 13.71 -14.75 -6.47
CA ASP A 11 13.55 -14.65 -7.92
C ASP A 11 12.08 -14.73 -8.36
N TYR A 12 11.29 -15.57 -7.69
CA TYR A 12 9.88 -15.70 -7.98
C TYR A 12 9.12 -14.40 -7.66
N VAL A 13 9.35 -13.84 -6.47
CA VAL A 13 8.72 -12.60 -6.06
C VAL A 13 9.16 -11.45 -6.94
N ASP A 14 10.45 -11.32 -7.25
CA ASP A 14 10.99 -10.28 -8.14
C ASP A 14 10.30 -10.34 -9.51
N ARG A 15 10.24 -11.53 -10.14
CA ARG A 15 9.50 -11.69 -11.40
C ARG A 15 8.02 -11.35 -11.27
N ALA A 16 7.38 -11.71 -10.16
CA ALA A 16 5.97 -11.43 -9.94
C ALA A 16 5.72 -9.91 -9.85
N VAL A 17 6.54 -9.17 -9.09
CA VAL A 17 6.39 -7.73 -8.91
C VAL A 17 6.89 -6.92 -10.10
N ASP A 18 7.94 -7.35 -10.78
CA ASP A 18 8.52 -6.59 -11.91
C ASP A 18 7.77 -6.81 -13.22
N SER A 19 7.33 -8.04 -13.48
CA SER A 19 6.78 -8.41 -14.79
C SER A 19 5.27 -8.58 -14.80
N ASN A 20 4.69 -9.15 -13.74
CA ASN A 20 3.27 -9.52 -13.73
C ASN A 20 2.39 -8.47 -13.04
N LEU A 21 2.86 -7.86 -11.96
CA LEU A 21 2.09 -6.88 -11.21
C LEU A 21 1.77 -5.62 -12.02
N PRO A 22 2.71 -4.97 -12.74
CA PRO A 22 2.43 -3.72 -13.43
C PRO A 22 1.27 -3.79 -14.45
N PRO A 23 1.20 -4.79 -15.35
CA PRO A 23 0.06 -4.89 -16.26
C PRO A 23 -1.25 -5.22 -15.54
N LEU A 24 -1.22 -5.98 -14.42
CA LEU A 24 -2.42 -6.26 -13.63
C LEU A 24 -2.98 -5.00 -12.98
N ILE A 25 -2.11 -4.15 -12.41
CA ILE A 25 -2.52 -2.86 -11.82
C ILE A 25 -3.06 -1.94 -12.90
N ARG A 26 -2.37 -1.80 -14.04
CA ARG A 26 -2.80 -0.92 -15.15
C ARG A 26 -4.14 -1.33 -15.76
N ASN A 27 -4.48 -2.62 -15.73
CA ASN A 27 -5.77 -3.13 -16.19
C ASN A 27 -6.90 -2.98 -15.16
N ALA A 28 -6.57 -2.70 -13.89
CA ALA A 28 -7.55 -2.52 -12.83
C ALA A 28 -7.92 -1.04 -12.67
N HIS A 29 -9.11 -0.66 -13.16
CA HIS A 29 -9.62 0.72 -13.07
C HIS A 29 -9.76 1.26 -11.64
N SER A 30 -9.85 0.38 -10.64
CA SER A 30 -9.88 0.78 -9.22
C SER A 30 -8.51 1.12 -8.65
N LEU A 31 -7.42 0.82 -9.37
CA LEU A 31 -6.03 0.98 -8.92
C LEU A 31 -5.19 1.89 -9.84
N TYR A 32 -5.56 2.03 -11.11
CA TYR A 32 -4.84 2.83 -12.10
C TYR A 32 -5.76 3.83 -12.84
N PRO A 33 -5.34 5.09 -13.05
CA PRO A 33 -4.02 5.66 -12.72
C PRO A 33 -3.82 5.95 -11.23
N GLU A 34 -4.89 5.94 -10.44
CA GLU A 34 -4.87 6.13 -9.00
C GLU A 34 -5.98 5.32 -8.32
N ALA A 35 -5.68 4.78 -7.14
CA ALA A 35 -6.68 4.20 -6.26
C ALA A 35 -7.30 5.31 -5.40
N ARG A 36 -8.64 5.38 -5.33
CA ARG A 36 -9.33 6.44 -4.58
C ARG A 36 -9.35 6.12 -3.09
N ILE A 37 -8.94 7.07 -2.26
CA ILE A 37 -9.06 7.00 -0.81
C ILE A 37 -10.41 7.61 -0.42
N PRO A 38 -11.22 6.94 0.43
CA PRO A 38 -12.45 7.53 0.98
C PRO A 38 -12.17 8.86 1.69
N PHE A 39 -13.21 9.69 1.81
CA PHE A 39 -13.12 10.91 2.60
C PHE A 39 -12.89 10.58 4.08
N HIS A 40 -12.15 11.44 4.76
CA HIS A 40 -11.86 11.31 6.18
C HIS A 40 -12.22 12.59 6.91
N THR A 41 -12.90 12.43 8.04
CA THR A 41 -13.29 13.51 8.93
C THR A 41 -12.57 13.35 10.26
N PHE A 42 -12.04 14.43 10.81
CA PHE A 42 -11.51 14.47 12.16
C PHE A 42 -11.74 15.85 12.80
N GLU A 43 -11.85 15.87 14.12
CA GLU A 43 -11.99 17.09 14.91
C GLU A 43 -10.61 17.59 15.33
N LEU A 44 -10.40 18.90 15.20
CA LEU A 44 -9.27 19.58 15.84
C LEU A 44 -9.75 20.09 17.19
N SER A 45 -9.33 19.41 18.26
CA SER A 45 -9.47 19.94 19.61
C SER A 45 -8.44 21.06 19.80
N GLU A 46 -8.90 22.27 20.03
CA GLU A 46 -8.03 23.32 20.55
C GLU A 46 -7.86 23.15 22.07
N GLU A 47 -6.65 23.41 22.59
CA GLU A 47 -6.37 23.42 24.04
C GLU A 47 -7.16 24.50 24.82
N TYR A 48 -7.88 25.39 24.12
CA TYR A 48 -8.61 26.50 24.73
C TYR A 48 -10.13 26.26 24.70
N VAL A 49 -10.71 26.23 25.92
CA VAL A 49 -12.12 25.98 26.30
C VAL A 49 -13.17 26.88 25.62
N TRP A 50 -12.77 27.80 24.74
CA TRP A 50 -13.63 28.84 24.16
C TRP A 50 -13.68 28.87 22.63
N GLN A 51 -13.05 27.91 21.94
CA GLN A 51 -13.18 27.76 20.49
C GLN A 51 -13.97 26.48 20.20
N ASN A 52 -15.04 26.58 19.40
CA ASN A 52 -15.86 25.45 18.99
C ASN A 52 -14.98 24.40 18.31
N ASP A 53 -15.28 23.11 18.51
CA ASP A 53 -14.58 22.02 17.83
C ASP A 53 -14.64 22.27 16.31
N ILE A 54 -13.47 22.23 15.66
CA ILE A 54 -13.38 22.44 14.21
C ILE A 54 -13.41 21.07 13.55
N GLU A 55 -14.46 20.79 12.79
CA GLU A 55 -14.54 19.59 11.96
C GLU A 55 -13.77 19.82 10.65
N VAL A 56 -12.78 18.96 10.40
CA VAL A 56 -11.98 18.96 9.17
C VAL A 56 -12.33 17.74 8.34
N ARG A 57 -12.64 17.96 7.07
CA ARG A 57 -12.98 16.91 6.12
C ARG A 57 -12.03 16.92 4.92
N LEU A 58 -11.23 15.87 4.80
CA LEU A 58 -10.35 15.61 3.67
C LEU A 58 -11.10 14.82 2.59
N THR A 59 -11.14 15.34 1.37
CA THR A 59 -11.78 14.71 0.21
C THR A 59 -10.83 14.63 -0.98
N ASP A 60 -11.26 13.91 -2.02
CA ASP A 60 -10.49 13.74 -3.25
C ASP A 60 -9.12 13.10 -2.98
N GLY A 61 -9.16 12.03 -2.18
CA GLY A 61 -8.00 11.23 -1.81
C GLY A 61 -7.60 10.24 -2.90
N ALA A 62 -6.29 10.08 -3.11
CA ALA A 62 -5.74 9.22 -4.15
C ALA A 62 -4.40 8.60 -3.75
N VAL A 63 -4.18 7.33 -4.13
CA VAL A 63 -2.89 6.62 -4.06
C VAL A 63 -2.41 6.27 -5.46
N LYS A 64 -1.15 6.56 -5.78
CA LYS A 64 -0.53 6.32 -7.09
C LYS A 64 0.78 5.55 -6.96
N GLY A 65 1.19 4.93 -8.07
CA GLY A 65 2.53 4.36 -8.24
C GLY A 65 2.64 2.87 -7.96
N LEU A 66 1.55 2.17 -7.62
CA LEU A 66 1.58 0.74 -7.28
C LEU A 66 2.12 -0.13 -8.43
N ASP A 67 1.93 0.28 -9.68
CA ASP A 67 2.45 -0.41 -10.88
C ASP A 67 3.94 -0.16 -11.14
N VAL A 68 4.60 0.69 -10.35
CA VAL A 68 6.00 1.10 -10.55
C VAL A 68 6.87 0.87 -9.33
N VAL A 69 6.37 1.16 -8.13
CA VAL A 69 7.20 1.29 -6.93
C VAL A 69 7.28 0.03 -6.08
N THR A 70 6.52 -1.02 -6.44
CA THR A 70 6.48 -2.26 -5.67
C THR A 70 7.74 -3.08 -5.91
N GLU A 71 8.53 -3.29 -4.86
CA GLU A 71 9.74 -4.11 -4.93
C GLU A 71 9.86 -5.03 -3.70
N ARG A 72 10.72 -6.05 -3.77
CA ARG A 72 10.97 -6.93 -2.62
C ARG A 72 11.93 -6.26 -1.63
N SER A 73 11.50 -6.14 -0.38
CA SER A 73 12.32 -5.60 0.71
C SER A 73 13.18 -6.71 1.33
N GLY A 74 14.47 -6.71 1.02
CA GLY A 74 15.43 -7.69 1.55
C GLY A 74 15.13 -9.13 1.12
N SER A 75 15.82 -10.11 1.70
CA SER A 75 15.58 -11.52 1.35
C SER A 75 14.30 -12.07 1.96
N CYS A 76 13.64 -12.96 1.24
CA CYS A 76 12.60 -13.81 1.80
C CYS A 76 13.13 -14.63 2.99
N SER A 77 12.23 -15.02 3.88
CA SER A 77 12.54 -15.86 5.02
C SER A 77 12.97 -17.27 4.59
N HIS A 78 13.64 -17.99 5.49
CA HIS A 78 14.01 -19.38 5.21
C HIS A 78 12.74 -20.24 4.98
N PRO A 79 12.66 -20.99 3.86
CA PRO A 79 11.48 -21.78 3.57
C PRO A 79 11.25 -22.87 4.62
N SER A 80 10.01 -23.01 5.06
CA SER A 80 9.55 -24.00 6.01
C SER A 80 8.48 -24.92 5.41
N LYS A 81 8.26 -26.09 6.02
CA LYS A 81 7.19 -27.00 5.60
C LYS A 81 5.96 -26.77 6.48
N VAL A 82 4.85 -26.36 5.87
CA VAL A 82 3.56 -26.18 6.55
C VAL A 82 2.52 -27.03 5.81
N MET A 83 1.90 -27.99 6.50
CA MET A 83 0.90 -28.90 5.93
C MET A 83 1.34 -29.58 4.62
N GLY A 84 2.63 -29.94 4.51
CA GLY A 84 3.20 -30.59 3.32
C GLY A 84 3.60 -29.63 2.19
N ALA A 85 3.21 -28.36 2.24
CA ALA A 85 3.65 -27.31 1.32
C ALA A 85 4.95 -26.65 1.80
N THR A 86 5.78 -26.20 0.85
CA THR A 86 6.94 -25.35 1.17
C THR A 86 6.48 -23.89 1.12
N VAL A 87 6.60 -23.18 2.23
CA VAL A 87 6.10 -21.81 2.41
C VAL A 87 7.23 -20.91 2.88
N THR A 88 7.22 -19.67 2.42
CA THR A 88 8.08 -18.59 2.92
C THR A 88 7.27 -17.31 3.09
N THR A 89 7.87 -16.33 3.76
CA THR A 89 7.38 -14.97 3.91
C THR A 89 8.40 -14.02 3.31
N CYS A 90 7.93 -13.12 2.44
CA CYS A 90 8.72 -12.05 1.86
C CYS A 90 8.04 -10.72 2.19
N THR A 91 8.82 -9.69 2.42
CA THR A 91 8.31 -8.33 2.61
C THR A 91 8.39 -7.58 1.28
N LEU A 92 7.35 -6.82 0.94
CA LEU A 92 7.37 -5.90 -0.19
C LEU A 92 7.51 -4.48 0.33
N ASP A 93 8.37 -3.69 -0.30
CA ASP A 93 8.45 -2.25 -0.09
C ASP A 93 7.48 -1.54 -1.03
N LEU A 94 6.74 -0.59 -0.46
CA LEU A 94 5.77 0.28 -1.14
C LEU A 94 6.03 1.76 -0.79
N SER A 95 7.20 2.09 -0.25
CA SER A 95 7.55 3.42 0.24
C SER A 95 7.51 4.51 -0.84
N GLY A 96 7.62 4.13 -2.12
CA GLY A 96 7.49 5.05 -3.24
C GLY A 96 6.05 5.45 -3.61
N LEU A 97 5.02 4.90 -2.95
CA LEU A 97 3.63 5.26 -3.24
C LEU A 97 3.37 6.75 -2.93
N GLU A 98 2.72 7.43 -3.86
CA GLU A 98 2.24 8.80 -3.65
C GLU A 98 0.81 8.73 -3.09
N ALA A 99 0.59 9.26 -1.88
CA ALA A 99 -0.73 9.41 -1.28
C ALA A 99 -1.08 10.89 -1.11
N THR A 100 -2.25 11.29 -1.60
CA THR A 100 -2.67 12.70 -1.60
C THR A 100 -4.13 12.85 -1.15
N TYR A 101 -4.44 14.02 -0.59
CA TYR A 101 -5.78 14.59 -0.52
C TYR A 101 -5.72 15.96 -1.17
N SER A 102 -6.51 16.18 -2.22
CA SER A 102 -6.47 17.43 -2.98
C SER A 102 -7.47 18.48 -2.48
N ARG A 103 -8.35 18.11 -1.53
CA ARG A 103 -9.34 19.02 -0.97
C ARG A 103 -9.50 18.85 0.53
N CYS A 104 -9.55 19.98 1.22
CA CYS A 104 -9.79 20.10 2.66
C CYS A 104 -10.96 21.07 2.87
N GLN A 105 -11.98 20.65 3.60
CA GLN A 105 -13.13 21.45 3.99
C GLN A 105 -13.10 21.63 5.51
N TYR A 106 -13.43 22.84 5.97
CA TYR A 106 -13.64 23.13 7.38
C TYR A 106 -15.11 23.49 7.58
N GLU A 107 -15.74 22.95 8.60
CA GLU A 107 -17.08 23.33 9.03
C GLU A 107 -16.98 23.88 10.46
N PRO A 108 -17.27 25.17 10.69
CA PRO A 108 -17.31 25.70 12.04
C PRO A 108 -18.54 25.13 12.77
N GLY A 109 -18.28 24.50 13.92
CA GLY A 109 -19.32 24.06 14.86
C GLY A 109 -20.07 25.19 15.53
#